data_AF-A0A8J2XS71-F1
#
_entry.id   AF-A0A8J2XS71-F1
#
_cell.length_a   1.000
_cell.length_b   1.000
_cell.length_c   1.000
_cell.angle_alpha   90.00
_cell.angle_beta   90.00
_cell.angle_gamma   90.00
#
_symmetry.space_group_name_H-M   'P 1'
#
loop_
_entity.id
_entity.type
_entity.pdbx_description
1 polymer ?
#
loop_
_entity_poly.entity_id
_entity_poly.type
_entity_poly.pdbx_seq_one_letter_code
_entity_poly.pdbx_strand_id
1 'polypeptide(L)'
;MKNLLPYALALGLPFFALGQPIRTTLLQPAGSIRITNDSLLQNYTNITLDWQLLVDGITKQKGSLPALLLTPGHSRTVRLPLHLPTGYEEAYLSVQYRRLKKSLAAQQLLIKTWGGDTFIPAAGELSFTDSNDVFTVTSPVLHLHFDKQTGWMQQYEANHLLLVADTNGLRPALANPPHLQLFSTSTGSQMVIVRAEYTLPDISCLLHLSYTINAAGAMLVEQTMETDTTRQDSTAHQIDRFGMDWILPPGPDSIAWYGLTADNQDTIPSIHYEHPFPASGQGPHTIPPTVMTRWWAIVGSDGKGFQLTADSNFLRLYSTGAQLHIDASPFPRPSPGLHYHQAFKVTPITPAPPPATPTIHPTPTIRPAATHPTAAHPAAPKKNAHP
;
A
#
# COMPACT_ATOMS: atom_id res chain seq x y z
N MET A 1 -12.35 -25.37 -6.00
CA MET A 1 -12.94 -24.01 -6.13
C MET A 1 -12.27 -22.99 -5.20
N LYS A 2 -11.94 -23.32 -3.93
CA LYS A 2 -11.25 -22.40 -2.98
C LYS A 2 -9.99 -21.72 -3.53
N ASN A 3 -9.13 -22.44 -4.25
CA ASN A 3 -7.87 -21.88 -4.76
C ASN A 3 -8.02 -20.96 -5.98
N LEU A 4 -9.22 -20.83 -6.57
CA LEU A 4 -9.43 -20.00 -7.79
C LEU A 4 -10.10 -18.66 -7.49
N LEU A 5 -10.69 -18.49 -6.31
CA LEU A 5 -11.39 -17.26 -5.96
C LEU A 5 -10.50 -16.01 -5.85
N PRO A 6 -9.33 -16.05 -5.20
CA PRO A 6 -8.44 -14.88 -5.18
C PRO A 6 -8.07 -14.41 -6.60
N TYR A 7 -7.84 -15.34 -7.52
CA TYR A 7 -7.61 -15.04 -8.94
C TYR A 7 -8.85 -14.49 -9.64
N ALA A 8 -10.04 -15.04 -9.34
CA ALA A 8 -11.29 -14.52 -9.85
C ALA A 8 -11.50 -13.06 -9.42
N LEU A 9 -11.25 -12.73 -8.16
CA LEU A 9 -11.30 -11.36 -7.65
C LEU A 9 -10.24 -10.46 -8.31
N ALA A 10 -9.02 -10.95 -8.53
CA ALA A 10 -7.98 -10.20 -9.25
C ALA A 10 -8.37 -9.92 -10.71
N LEU A 11 -9.09 -10.84 -11.34
CA LEU A 11 -9.61 -10.72 -12.71
C LEU A 11 -10.96 -9.97 -12.78
N GLY A 12 -11.45 -9.45 -11.66
CA GLY A 12 -12.74 -8.74 -11.58
C GLY A 12 -13.97 -9.62 -11.79
N LEU A 13 -13.83 -10.95 -11.68
CA LEU A 13 -14.96 -11.87 -11.69
C LEU A 13 -15.76 -11.72 -10.39
N PRO A 14 -17.10 -11.72 -10.44
CA PRO A 14 -17.90 -11.54 -9.24
C PRO A 14 -17.77 -12.74 -8.31
N PHE A 15 -17.73 -12.48 -7.00
CA PHE A 15 -17.93 -13.55 -6.02
C PHE A 15 -19.43 -13.80 -5.81
N PHE A 16 -19.83 -15.05 -5.98
CA PHE A 16 -21.19 -15.52 -5.77
C PHE A 16 -21.18 -16.59 -4.68
N ALA A 17 -22.01 -16.43 -3.65
CA ALA A 17 -22.39 -17.59 -2.87
C ALA A 17 -23.28 -18.49 -3.75
N LEU A 18 -22.84 -19.72 -3.98
CA LEU A 18 -23.60 -20.71 -4.74
C LEU A 18 -25.02 -20.84 -4.18
N GLY A 19 -26.03 -20.81 -5.07
CA GLY A 19 -27.44 -21.02 -4.71
C GLY A 19 -28.25 -19.76 -4.35
N GLN A 20 -27.71 -18.56 -4.55
CA GLN A 20 -28.51 -17.33 -4.39
C GLN A 20 -29.46 -17.11 -5.59
N PRO A 21 -30.72 -16.68 -5.36
CA PRO A 21 -31.73 -16.56 -6.41
C PRO A 21 -31.61 -15.28 -7.26
N ILE A 22 -30.80 -14.31 -6.84
CA ILE A 22 -30.64 -13.01 -7.48
C ILE A 22 -29.16 -12.78 -7.72
N ARG A 23 -28.83 -12.37 -8.94
CA ARG A 23 -27.48 -12.07 -9.40
C ARG A 23 -27.38 -10.64 -9.89
N THR A 24 -26.26 -10.02 -9.56
CA THR A 24 -25.85 -8.70 -10.00
C THR A 24 -24.62 -8.84 -10.87
N THR A 25 -24.62 -8.19 -12.03
CA THR A 25 -23.43 -8.03 -12.87
C THR A 25 -23.16 -6.55 -13.11
N LEU A 26 -21.89 -6.17 -13.16
CA LEU A 26 -21.47 -4.83 -13.54
C LEU A 26 -21.64 -4.64 -15.05
N LEU A 27 -22.11 -3.46 -15.44
CA LEU A 27 -22.15 -3.01 -16.83
C LEU A 27 -21.15 -1.87 -17.00
N GLN A 28 -20.74 -1.63 -18.25
CA GLN A 28 -19.99 -0.43 -18.61
C GLN A 28 -20.95 0.67 -19.12
N PRO A 29 -20.71 1.96 -18.79
CA PRO A 29 -19.67 2.48 -17.89
C PRO A 29 -19.95 2.14 -16.42
N ALA A 30 -18.89 2.19 -15.59
CA ALA A 30 -18.93 1.83 -14.19
C ALA A 30 -20.03 2.58 -13.42
N GLY A 31 -20.74 1.86 -12.53
CA GLY A 31 -21.89 2.35 -11.77
C GLY A 31 -23.25 1.94 -12.33
N SER A 32 -23.30 1.32 -13.51
CA SER A 32 -24.49 0.64 -14.01
C SER A 32 -24.45 -0.85 -13.64
N ILE A 33 -25.56 -1.38 -13.14
CA ILE A 33 -25.70 -2.79 -12.76
C ILE A 33 -26.87 -3.44 -13.49
N ARG A 34 -26.74 -4.74 -13.77
CA ARG A 34 -27.84 -5.61 -14.19
C ARG A 34 -28.18 -6.54 -13.04
N ILE A 35 -29.44 -6.54 -12.64
CA ILE A 35 -30.01 -7.37 -11.57
C ILE A 35 -30.87 -8.44 -12.23
N THR A 36 -30.51 -9.70 -12.10
CA THR A 36 -31.17 -10.85 -12.73
C THR A 36 -31.75 -11.76 -11.66
N ASN A 37 -33.00 -12.20 -11.86
CA ASN A 37 -33.58 -13.29 -11.08
C ASN A 37 -33.27 -14.62 -11.77
N ASP A 38 -32.35 -15.38 -11.20
CA ASP A 38 -31.92 -16.68 -11.73
C ASP A 38 -32.83 -17.84 -11.26
N SER A 39 -33.89 -17.54 -10.49
CA SER A 39 -34.88 -18.56 -10.10
C SER A 39 -35.69 -19.03 -11.30
N LEU A 40 -35.95 -20.34 -11.38
CA LEU A 40 -36.73 -20.94 -12.47
C LEU A 40 -38.23 -20.62 -12.39
N LEU A 41 -38.76 -20.46 -11.17
CA LEU A 41 -40.21 -20.38 -10.93
C LEU A 41 -40.65 -19.24 -10.00
N GLN A 42 -39.73 -18.69 -9.20
CA GLN A 42 -40.10 -17.76 -8.13
C GLN A 42 -40.09 -16.30 -8.58
N ASN A 43 -41.24 -15.64 -8.43
CA ASN A 43 -41.35 -14.18 -8.49
C ASN A 43 -40.90 -13.54 -7.18
N TYR A 44 -40.19 -12.43 -7.29
CA TYR A 44 -39.80 -11.62 -6.16
C TYR A 44 -40.41 -10.22 -6.22
N THR A 45 -41.28 -9.92 -5.27
CA THR A 45 -41.93 -8.62 -5.10
C THR A 45 -41.48 -7.95 -3.80
N ASN A 46 -41.48 -6.62 -3.77
CA ASN A 46 -41.10 -5.81 -2.61
C ASN A 46 -39.69 -6.13 -2.10
N ILE A 47 -38.75 -6.33 -3.03
CA ILE A 47 -37.33 -6.46 -2.71
C ILE A 47 -36.70 -5.08 -2.58
N THR A 48 -35.91 -4.87 -1.55
CA THR A 48 -34.99 -3.74 -1.45
C THR A 48 -33.58 -4.18 -1.83
N LEU A 49 -32.88 -3.33 -2.60
CA LEU A 49 -31.44 -3.43 -2.79
C LEU A 49 -30.79 -2.34 -1.94
N ASP A 50 -30.01 -2.75 -0.94
CA ASP A 50 -29.06 -1.88 -0.25
C ASP A 50 -27.69 -2.03 -0.92
N TRP A 51 -27.01 -0.92 -1.18
CA TRP A 51 -25.68 -0.92 -1.80
C TRP A 51 -24.68 -0.10 -0.98
N GLN A 52 -23.41 -0.50 -1.07
CA GLN A 52 -22.27 0.20 -0.49
C GLN A 52 -21.10 0.24 -1.47
N LEU A 53 -20.47 1.40 -1.60
CA LEU A 53 -19.16 1.52 -2.25
C LEU A 53 -18.09 1.47 -1.16
N LEU A 54 -17.28 0.42 -1.21
CA LEU A 54 -16.09 0.28 -0.38
C LEU A 54 -14.89 0.78 -1.19
N VAL A 55 -14.10 1.66 -0.59
CA VAL A 55 -12.82 2.15 -1.13
C VAL A 55 -11.73 1.77 -0.14
N ASP A 56 -10.75 1.00 -0.60
CA ASP A 56 -9.71 0.37 0.23
C ASP A 56 -10.29 -0.36 1.46
N GLY A 57 -11.37 -1.12 1.24
CA GLY A 57 -12.07 -1.85 2.29
C GLY A 57 -12.98 -1.01 3.20
N ILE A 58 -13.00 0.32 3.05
CA ILE A 58 -13.80 1.23 3.89
C ILE A 58 -15.05 1.69 3.14
N THR A 59 -16.24 1.56 3.75
CA THR A 59 -17.48 2.08 3.18
C THR A 59 -17.46 3.61 3.09
N LYS A 60 -17.41 4.16 1.86
CA LYS A 60 -17.43 5.61 1.59
C LYS A 60 -18.80 6.12 1.16
N GLN A 61 -19.56 5.31 0.44
CA GLN A 61 -20.92 5.66 0.00
C GLN A 61 -21.86 4.49 0.26
N LYS A 62 -23.13 4.80 0.49
CA LYS A 62 -24.20 3.80 0.64
C LYS A 62 -25.52 4.38 0.18
N GLY A 63 -26.45 3.51 -0.18
CA GLY A 63 -27.81 3.89 -0.49
C GLY A 63 -28.70 2.68 -0.65
N SER A 64 -29.96 2.94 -0.99
CA SER A 64 -30.93 1.89 -1.25
C SER A 64 -31.75 2.25 -2.48
N LEU A 65 -32.15 1.25 -3.25
CA LEU A 65 -33.12 1.43 -4.32
C LEU A 65 -34.55 1.25 -3.78
N PRO A 66 -35.54 1.89 -4.44
CA PRO A 66 -36.94 1.59 -4.20
C PRO A 66 -37.28 0.11 -4.41
N ALA A 67 -38.46 -0.29 -3.95
CA ALA A 67 -38.95 -1.66 -4.09
C ALA A 67 -38.86 -2.15 -5.55
N LEU A 68 -38.23 -3.32 -5.73
CA LEU A 68 -38.03 -3.98 -7.00
C LEU A 68 -39.03 -5.13 -7.16
N LEU A 69 -39.44 -5.33 -8.42
CA LEU A 69 -40.13 -6.53 -8.90
C LEU A 69 -39.18 -7.25 -9.86
N LEU A 70 -38.94 -8.54 -9.61
CA LEU A 70 -38.12 -9.40 -10.46
C LEU A 70 -38.87 -10.71 -10.73
N THR A 71 -39.20 -10.96 -12.00
CA THR A 71 -39.82 -12.21 -12.48
C THR A 71 -38.75 -13.22 -12.90
N PRO A 72 -39.01 -14.55 -12.87
CA PRO A 72 -38.08 -15.59 -13.28
C PRO A 72 -37.40 -15.29 -14.63
N GLY A 73 -36.07 -15.42 -14.67
CA GLY A 73 -35.25 -15.20 -15.87
C GLY A 73 -35.14 -13.74 -16.33
N HIS A 74 -35.87 -12.80 -15.73
CA HIS A 74 -35.85 -11.40 -16.15
C HIS A 74 -34.74 -10.62 -15.46
N SER A 75 -34.23 -9.64 -16.18
CA SER A 75 -33.20 -8.72 -15.72
C SER A 75 -33.70 -7.28 -15.69
N ARG A 76 -33.24 -6.52 -14.71
CA ARG A 76 -33.46 -5.08 -14.61
C ARG A 76 -32.11 -4.36 -14.56
N THR A 77 -31.95 -3.36 -15.41
CA THR A 77 -30.78 -2.48 -15.37
C THR A 77 -31.06 -1.28 -14.47
N VAL A 78 -30.11 -0.92 -13.62
CA VAL A 78 -30.17 0.26 -12.76
C VAL A 78 -28.83 0.98 -12.78
N ARG A 79 -28.87 2.31 -12.76
CA ARG A 79 -27.68 3.13 -12.54
C ARG A 79 -27.64 3.57 -11.07
N LEU A 80 -26.56 3.24 -10.40
CA LEU A 80 -26.30 3.69 -9.03
C LEU A 80 -25.60 5.06 -9.07
N PRO A 81 -25.92 5.99 -8.15
CA PRO A 81 -25.28 7.30 -8.08
C PRO A 81 -23.91 7.19 -7.36
N LEU A 82 -22.98 6.42 -7.94
CA LEU A 82 -21.65 6.21 -7.39
C LEU A 82 -20.68 7.31 -7.82
N HIS A 83 -19.90 7.82 -6.88
CA HIS A 83 -18.70 8.62 -7.16
C HIS A 83 -17.47 7.74 -6.97
N LEU A 84 -16.85 7.31 -8.07
CA LEU A 84 -15.68 6.44 -8.00
C LEU A 84 -14.42 7.24 -7.66
N PRO A 85 -13.48 6.66 -6.87
CA PRO A 85 -12.20 7.31 -6.63
C PRO A 85 -11.40 7.43 -7.93
N THR A 86 -10.64 8.51 -8.05
CA THR A 86 -9.81 8.82 -9.23
C THR A 86 -8.34 8.49 -9.04
N GLY A 87 -7.90 8.19 -7.81
CA GLY A 87 -6.52 7.84 -7.49
C GLY A 87 -6.22 6.36 -7.69
N TYR A 88 -5.29 5.85 -6.90
CA TYR A 88 -4.83 4.46 -6.97
C TYR A 88 -5.70 3.48 -6.16
N GLU A 89 -6.69 3.99 -5.43
CA GLU A 89 -7.50 3.19 -4.50
C GLU A 89 -8.28 2.08 -5.21
N GLU A 90 -8.45 0.96 -4.54
CA GLU A 90 -9.32 -0.12 -5.00
C GLU A 90 -10.76 0.15 -4.58
N ALA A 91 -11.71 -0.23 -5.44
CA ALA A 91 -13.13 -0.08 -5.10
C ALA A 91 -13.94 -1.35 -5.37
N TYR A 92 -14.79 -1.68 -4.40
CA TYR A 92 -15.77 -2.76 -4.47
C TYR A 92 -17.18 -2.22 -4.27
N LEU A 93 -18.11 -2.71 -5.08
CA LEU A 93 -19.54 -2.54 -4.86
C LEU A 93 -20.06 -3.75 -4.08
N SER A 94 -20.56 -3.52 -2.86
CA SER A 94 -21.33 -4.50 -2.11
C SER A 94 -22.82 -4.25 -2.29
N VAL A 95 -23.57 -5.30 -2.59
CA VAL A 95 -25.03 -5.27 -2.73
C VAL A 95 -25.68 -6.31 -1.85
N GLN A 96 -26.80 -5.94 -1.22
CA GLN A 96 -27.61 -6.81 -0.37
C GLN A 96 -29.08 -6.70 -0.78
N TYR A 97 -29.68 -7.82 -1.12
CA TYR A 97 -31.10 -7.92 -1.44
C TYR A 97 -31.88 -8.43 -0.23
N ARG A 98 -32.95 -7.72 0.14
CA ARG A 98 -33.80 -8.10 1.27
C ARG A 98 -35.27 -8.07 0.91
N ARG A 99 -36.05 -8.94 1.56
CA ARG A 99 -37.52 -8.90 1.56
C ARG A 99 -38.00 -9.12 2.98
N LEU A 100 -38.78 -8.18 3.52
CA LEU A 100 -39.28 -8.23 4.90
C LEU A 100 -38.15 -8.53 5.91
N LYS A 101 -37.02 -7.84 5.79
CA LYS A 101 -35.78 -8.02 6.57
C LYS A 101 -35.01 -9.33 6.33
N LYS A 102 -35.56 -10.32 5.62
CA LYS A 102 -34.84 -11.54 5.25
C LYS A 102 -33.87 -11.25 4.10
N SER A 103 -32.61 -11.65 4.28
CA SER A 103 -31.61 -11.63 3.20
C SER A 103 -31.98 -12.66 2.13
N LEU A 104 -31.98 -12.23 0.86
CA LEU A 104 -32.21 -13.10 -0.29
C LEU A 104 -30.92 -13.39 -1.04
N ALA A 105 -30.09 -12.37 -1.24
CA ALA A 105 -28.83 -12.48 -1.94
C ALA A 105 -27.89 -11.37 -1.47
N ALA A 106 -26.59 -11.60 -1.57
CA ALA A 106 -25.55 -10.62 -1.29
C ALA A 106 -24.34 -10.92 -2.17
N GLN A 107 -23.75 -9.87 -2.73
CA GLN A 107 -22.59 -9.98 -3.61
C GLN A 107 -21.65 -8.81 -3.41
N GLN A 108 -20.38 -9.06 -3.72
CA GLN A 108 -19.34 -8.04 -3.82
C GLN A 108 -18.72 -8.12 -5.21
N LEU A 109 -18.55 -6.96 -5.84
CA LEU A 109 -18.14 -6.81 -7.24
C LEU A 109 -16.97 -5.81 -7.28
N LEU A 110 -15.85 -6.20 -7.88
CA LEU A 110 -14.73 -5.28 -8.12
C LEU A 110 -15.15 -4.25 -9.18
N ILE A 111 -15.18 -2.96 -8.83
CA ILE A 111 -15.58 -1.88 -9.75
C ILE A 111 -14.40 -1.03 -10.23
N LYS A 112 -13.30 -1.02 -9.46
CA LYS A 112 -12.03 -0.40 -9.83
C LYS A 112 -10.89 -1.22 -9.23
N THR A 113 -9.94 -1.64 -10.06
CA THR A 113 -8.74 -2.34 -9.62
C THR A 113 -7.81 -1.40 -8.84
N TRP A 114 -7.05 -1.97 -7.91
CA TRP A 114 -5.89 -1.29 -7.33
C TRP A 114 -4.98 -0.74 -8.43
N GLY A 115 -4.54 0.52 -8.27
CA GLY A 115 -3.74 1.22 -9.25
C GLY A 115 -2.23 1.17 -9.01
N GLY A 116 -1.78 0.80 -7.81
CA GLY A 116 -0.36 0.74 -7.47
C GLY A 116 0.28 2.13 -7.31
N ASP A 117 0.11 2.78 -6.15
CA ASP A 117 0.87 3.99 -5.84
C ASP A 117 2.33 3.66 -5.53
N THR A 118 3.13 3.42 -6.57
CA THR A 118 4.56 3.14 -6.47
C THR A 118 5.45 4.30 -6.92
N PHE A 119 4.85 5.43 -7.30
CA PHE A 119 5.60 6.62 -7.73
C PHE A 119 6.45 7.19 -6.58
N ILE A 120 7.67 7.60 -6.93
CA ILE A 120 8.61 8.27 -6.02
C ILE A 120 8.92 9.66 -6.55
N PRO A 121 8.54 10.73 -5.83
CA PRO A 121 8.90 12.07 -6.23
C PRO A 121 10.40 12.30 -6.04
N ALA A 122 11.03 12.96 -7.02
CA ALA A 122 12.38 13.51 -6.87
C ALA A 122 12.36 14.62 -5.81
N ALA A 123 13.10 14.43 -4.72
CA ALA A 123 13.09 15.36 -3.59
C ALA A 123 14.38 15.28 -2.76
N GLY A 124 14.77 16.43 -2.19
CA GLY A 124 15.95 16.59 -1.34
C GLY A 124 17.28 16.49 -2.10
N GLU A 125 18.38 16.40 -1.35
CA GLU A 125 19.74 16.28 -1.89
C GLU A 125 20.40 14.97 -1.45
N LEU A 126 21.03 14.29 -2.41
CA LEU A 126 21.77 13.04 -2.23
C LEU A 126 23.27 13.26 -2.44
N SER A 127 24.07 12.52 -1.70
CA SER A 127 25.51 12.39 -1.86
C SER A 127 25.90 10.93 -2.05
N PHE A 128 26.96 10.69 -2.82
CA PHE A 128 27.36 9.35 -3.24
C PHE A 128 28.85 9.10 -2.98
N THR A 129 29.18 7.91 -2.51
CA THR A 129 30.55 7.41 -2.42
C THR A 129 30.63 6.06 -3.11
N ASP A 130 31.59 5.88 -4.01
CA ASP A 130 31.86 4.59 -4.67
C ASP A 130 33.31 4.18 -4.39
N SER A 131 33.49 3.23 -3.48
CA SER A 131 34.82 2.76 -3.07
C SER A 131 34.75 1.39 -2.40
N ASN A 132 35.84 0.61 -2.49
CA ASN A 132 35.98 -0.68 -1.78
C ASN A 132 34.81 -1.64 -2.04
N ASP A 133 34.41 -1.78 -3.30
CA ASP A 133 33.27 -2.62 -3.73
C ASP A 133 31.92 -2.29 -3.05
N VAL A 134 31.79 -1.08 -2.49
CA VAL A 134 30.56 -0.57 -1.89
C VAL A 134 30.14 0.72 -2.55
N PHE A 135 28.88 0.78 -2.99
CA PHE A 135 28.23 2.02 -3.41
C PHE A 135 27.35 2.54 -2.29
N THR A 136 27.62 3.76 -1.83
CA THR A 136 26.96 4.41 -0.71
C THR A 136 26.10 5.57 -1.18
N VAL A 137 24.87 5.65 -0.69
CA VAL A 137 23.93 6.76 -0.92
C VAL A 137 23.59 7.40 0.42
N THR A 138 23.72 8.72 0.51
CA THR A 138 23.52 9.47 1.76
C THR A 138 22.69 10.73 1.58
N SER A 139 21.95 11.07 2.62
CA SER A 139 21.35 12.39 2.87
C SER A 139 21.43 12.67 4.38
N PRO A 140 20.99 13.83 4.89
CA PRO A 140 20.92 14.07 6.33
C PRO A 140 20.09 13.04 7.12
N VAL A 141 19.19 12.33 6.45
CA VAL A 141 18.28 11.34 7.06
C VAL A 141 18.39 9.95 6.45
N LEU A 142 19.25 9.73 5.46
CA LEU A 142 19.35 8.48 4.70
C LEU A 142 20.78 7.98 4.69
N HIS A 143 20.96 6.69 4.94
CA HIS A 143 22.22 5.99 4.74
C HIS A 143 21.98 4.60 4.16
N LEU A 144 22.47 4.37 2.94
CA LEU A 144 22.28 3.14 2.18
C LEU A 144 23.61 2.62 1.66
N HIS A 145 23.84 1.31 1.75
CA HIS A 145 24.99 0.64 1.15
C HIS A 145 24.56 -0.50 0.24
N PHE A 146 25.16 -0.54 -0.94
CA PHE A 146 25.08 -1.64 -1.88
C PHE A 146 26.44 -2.29 -2.03
N ASP A 147 26.46 -3.60 -1.93
CA ASP A 147 27.63 -4.40 -2.29
C ASP A 147 27.66 -4.57 -3.81
N LYS A 148 28.76 -4.15 -4.44
CA LYS A 148 28.91 -4.15 -5.91
C LYS A 148 29.24 -5.52 -6.48
N GLN A 149 29.69 -6.46 -5.65
CA GLN A 149 30.00 -7.84 -6.06
C GLN A 149 28.74 -8.70 -6.13
N THR A 150 27.76 -8.41 -5.28
CA THR A 150 26.48 -9.12 -5.20
C THR A 150 25.31 -8.34 -5.77
N GLY A 151 25.39 -7.01 -5.81
CA GLY A 151 24.28 -6.11 -6.13
C GLY A 151 23.23 -5.98 -5.02
N TRP A 152 23.48 -6.55 -3.84
CA TRP A 152 22.52 -6.54 -2.73
C TRP A 152 22.63 -5.27 -1.89
N MET A 153 21.49 -4.81 -1.37
CA MET A 153 21.45 -3.71 -0.42
C MET A 153 21.73 -4.24 0.99
N GLN A 154 22.90 -3.92 1.55
CA GLN A 154 23.36 -4.44 2.84
C GLN A 154 23.03 -3.51 4.02
N GLN A 155 22.83 -2.21 3.75
CA GLN A 155 22.41 -1.25 4.76
C GLN A 155 21.31 -0.36 4.21
N TYR A 156 20.30 -0.13 5.05
CA TYR A 156 19.25 0.84 4.82
C TYR A 156 18.84 1.45 6.14
N GLU A 157 19.19 2.71 6.33
CA GLU A 157 18.78 3.52 7.47
C GLU A 157 18.06 4.76 6.95
N ALA A 158 16.85 5.03 7.46
CA ALA A 158 16.09 6.23 7.14
C ALA A 158 15.53 6.85 8.42
N ASN A 159 15.71 8.15 8.63
CA ASN A 159 15.25 8.89 9.81
C ASN A 159 15.72 8.27 11.14
N HIS A 160 16.98 7.81 11.17
CA HIS A 160 17.60 7.09 12.29
C HIS A 160 16.93 5.76 12.64
N LEU A 161 16.11 5.21 11.74
CA LEU A 161 15.58 3.87 11.84
C LEU A 161 16.39 2.97 10.92
N LEU A 162 17.08 1.99 11.50
CA LEU A 162 17.69 0.91 10.74
C LEU A 162 16.58 0.03 10.19
N LEU A 163 16.48 -0.09 8.87
CA LEU A 163 15.46 -0.86 8.17
C LEU A 163 15.97 -2.23 7.69
N VAL A 164 17.29 -2.43 7.62
CA VAL A 164 17.94 -3.70 7.26
C VAL A 164 18.90 -4.09 8.39
N ALA A 165 18.76 -5.28 8.96
CA ALA A 165 19.47 -5.67 10.19
C ALA A 165 20.81 -6.40 10.00
N ASP A 166 21.10 -6.89 8.79
CA ASP A 166 22.22 -7.77 8.50
C ASP A 166 22.75 -7.55 7.07
N THR A 167 24.00 -7.92 6.82
CA THR A 167 24.69 -7.81 5.53
C THR A 167 24.09 -8.73 4.46
N ASN A 168 23.28 -9.72 4.82
CA ASN A 168 22.47 -10.48 3.86
C ASN A 168 21.35 -9.63 3.23
N GLY A 169 21.03 -8.47 3.80
CA GLY A 169 20.41 -7.36 3.09
C GLY A 169 18.96 -7.54 2.63
N LEU A 170 18.53 -6.63 1.76
CA LEU A 170 17.39 -6.80 0.85
C LEU A 170 17.91 -7.42 -0.45
N ARG A 171 17.47 -8.65 -0.77
CA ARG A 171 18.02 -9.45 -1.88
C ARG A 171 16.94 -10.26 -2.61
N PRO A 172 17.21 -10.70 -3.87
CA PRO A 172 16.32 -11.62 -4.58
C PRO A 172 16.09 -12.93 -3.82
N ALA A 173 14.84 -13.38 -3.83
CA ALA A 173 14.40 -14.63 -3.24
C ALA A 173 14.62 -15.82 -4.18
N LEU A 174 15.83 -16.38 -4.20
CA LEU A 174 16.21 -17.45 -5.12
C LEU A 174 16.68 -18.70 -4.38
N ALA A 175 16.42 -19.88 -4.97
CA ALA A 175 16.87 -21.16 -4.40
C ALA A 175 18.39 -21.32 -4.45
N ASN A 176 19.01 -20.87 -5.56
CA ASN A 176 20.45 -20.87 -5.77
C ASN A 176 20.97 -19.44 -5.93
N PRO A 177 22.23 -19.14 -5.53
CA PRO A 177 22.80 -17.81 -5.68
C PRO A 177 22.85 -17.36 -7.15
N PRO A 178 22.43 -16.12 -7.45
CA PRO A 178 22.49 -15.59 -8.81
C PRO A 178 23.92 -15.20 -9.20
N HIS A 179 24.22 -15.21 -10.50
CA HIS A 179 25.51 -14.77 -11.02
C HIS A 179 25.42 -13.32 -11.54
N LEU A 180 25.93 -12.36 -10.77
CA LEU A 180 25.93 -10.94 -11.14
C LEU A 180 26.71 -10.73 -12.45
N GLN A 181 26.08 -10.07 -13.42
CA GLN A 181 26.69 -9.67 -14.69
C GLN A 181 27.00 -8.18 -14.72
N LEU A 182 26.09 -7.37 -14.19
CA LEU A 182 26.20 -5.92 -14.20
C LEU A 182 25.75 -5.34 -12.87
N PHE A 183 26.55 -4.41 -12.34
CA PHE A 183 26.13 -3.43 -11.34
C PHE A 183 26.33 -2.04 -11.92
N SER A 184 25.27 -1.24 -11.97
CA SER A 184 25.35 0.12 -12.50
C SER A 184 24.52 1.11 -11.69
N THR A 185 24.91 2.38 -11.75
CA THR A 185 24.23 3.46 -11.04
C THR A 185 23.97 4.64 -11.98
N SER A 186 22.85 5.32 -11.76
CA SER A 186 22.50 6.58 -12.41
C SER A 186 22.19 7.58 -11.30
N THR A 187 23.13 8.50 -11.08
CA THR A 187 23.08 9.45 -9.97
C THR A 187 22.52 10.80 -10.43
N GLY A 188 21.54 11.30 -9.69
CA GLY A 188 21.03 12.66 -9.77
C GLY A 188 20.99 13.28 -8.38
N SER A 189 20.94 14.62 -8.31
CA SER A 189 20.98 15.32 -7.02
C SER A 189 19.82 14.95 -6.09
N GLN A 190 18.66 14.58 -6.64
CA GLN A 190 17.45 14.32 -5.85
C GLN A 190 16.97 12.86 -5.90
N MET A 191 17.60 12.06 -6.76
CA MET A 191 17.21 10.69 -7.02
C MET A 191 18.41 9.89 -7.54
N VAL A 192 18.49 8.62 -7.17
CA VAL A 192 19.45 7.67 -7.71
C VAL A 192 18.75 6.41 -8.16
N ILE A 193 19.23 5.81 -9.25
CA ILE A 193 18.81 4.49 -9.70
C ILE A 193 20.02 3.56 -9.59
N VAL A 194 19.88 2.47 -8.83
CA VAL A 194 20.87 1.38 -8.76
C VAL A 194 20.30 0.19 -9.51
N ARG A 195 21.08 -0.44 -10.38
CA ARG A 195 20.67 -1.61 -11.17
C ARG A 195 21.64 -2.76 -10.98
N ALA A 196 21.08 -3.97 -10.86
CA ALA A 196 21.82 -5.21 -10.86
C ALA A 196 21.18 -6.19 -11.86
N GLU A 197 22.00 -6.77 -12.73
CA GLU A 197 21.57 -7.79 -13.70
C GLU A 197 22.26 -9.10 -13.41
N TYR A 198 21.50 -10.19 -13.42
CA TYR A 198 21.98 -11.51 -13.05
C TYR A 198 21.63 -12.55 -14.10
N THR A 199 22.52 -13.53 -14.29
CA THR A 199 22.17 -14.80 -14.92
C THR A 199 21.76 -15.81 -13.85
N LEU A 200 20.77 -16.64 -14.18
CA LEU A 200 20.29 -17.77 -13.37
C LEU A 200 20.48 -19.06 -14.18
N PRO A 201 21.70 -19.64 -14.20
CA PRO A 201 22.05 -20.76 -15.08
C PRO A 201 21.11 -21.96 -14.94
N ASP A 202 20.79 -22.34 -13.70
CA ASP A 202 20.03 -23.55 -13.39
C ASP A 202 18.60 -23.55 -13.93
N ILE A 203 18.05 -22.36 -14.18
CA ILE A 203 16.68 -22.18 -14.66
C ILE A 203 16.61 -21.37 -15.95
N SER A 204 17.70 -21.16 -16.68
CA SER A 204 17.68 -20.48 -17.99
C SER A 204 16.95 -19.14 -17.99
N CYS A 205 17.20 -18.31 -16.97
CA CYS A 205 16.60 -16.99 -16.83
C CYS A 205 17.64 -15.89 -16.61
N LEU A 206 17.27 -14.67 -16.98
CA LEU A 206 17.90 -13.42 -16.58
C LEU A 206 17.01 -12.74 -15.52
N LEU A 207 17.64 -12.15 -14.50
CA LEU A 207 16.96 -11.33 -13.50
C LEU A 207 17.51 -9.90 -13.56
N HIS A 208 16.62 -8.95 -13.75
CA HIS A 208 16.88 -7.53 -13.73
C HIS A 208 16.29 -6.93 -12.46
N LEU A 209 17.12 -6.32 -11.63
CA LEU A 209 16.74 -5.69 -10.38
C LEU A 209 17.09 -4.21 -10.42
N SER A 210 16.18 -3.34 -10.00
CA SER A 210 16.45 -1.92 -9.88
C SER A 210 15.87 -1.31 -8.60
N TYR A 211 16.58 -0.30 -8.11
CA TYR A 211 16.22 0.49 -6.94
C TYR A 211 16.21 1.97 -7.31
N THR A 212 15.04 2.59 -7.31
CA THR A 212 14.90 4.05 -7.49
C THR A 212 14.68 4.70 -6.13
N ILE A 213 15.57 5.60 -5.72
CA ILE A 213 15.65 6.11 -4.34
C ILE A 213 15.71 7.63 -4.32
N ASN A 214 14.97 8.28 -3.41
CA ASN A 214 15.07 9.72 -3.16
C ASN A 214 15.73 10.04 -1.79
N ALA A 215 15.99 11.32 -1.51
CA ALA A 215 16.70 11.72 -0.28
C ALA A 215 15.92 11.51 1.03
N ALA A 216 14.60 11.34 0.96
CA ALA A 216 13.77 11.01 2.12
C ALA A 216 13.85 9.52 2.49
N GLY A 217 14.56 8.72 1.67
CA GLY A 217 14.67 7.29 1.84
C GLY A 217 13.46 6.53 1.31
N ALA A 218 12.56 7.12 0.53
CA ALA A 218 11.58 6.33 -0.21
C ALA A 218 12.30 5.57 -1.34
N MET A 219 11.92 4.31 -1.55
CA MET A 219 12.59 3.43 -2.51
C MET A 219 11.59 2.59 -3.29
N LEU A 220 11.74 2.51 -4.61
CA LEU A 220 10.98 1.64 -5.48
C LEU A 220 11.91 0.50 -5.88
N VAL A 221 11.50 -0.72 -5.57
CA VAL A 221 12.20 -1.95 -5.93
C VAL A 221 11.44 -2.58 -7.07
N GLU A 222 12.11 -2.83 -8.19
CA GLU A 222 11.51 -3.47 -9.37
C GLU A 222 12.35 -4.69 -9.76
N GLN A 223 11.68 -5.81 -9.98
CA GLN A 223 12.25 -7.06 -10.47
C GLN A 223 11.57 -7.48 -11.76
N THR A 224 12.37 -7.74 -12.79
CA THR A 224 11.92 -8.41 -14.01
C THR A 224 12.71 -9.68 -14.21
N MET A 225 12.04 -10.81 -14.40
CA MET A 225 12.68 -12.08 -14.77
C MET A 225 12.21 -12.53 -16.13
N GLU A 226 13.15 -12.90 -16.99
CA GLU A 226 12.88 -13.33 -18.36
C GLU A 226 13.69 -14.55 -18.77
N THR A 227 13.20 -15.31 -19.76
CA THR A 227 13.96 -16.44 -20.31
C THR A 227 15.26 -15.95 -20.95
N ASP A 228 16.38 -16.57 -20.60
CA ASP A 228 17.65 -16.39 -21.28
C ASP A 228 17.64 -17.15 -22.61
N THR A 229 17.32 -16.44 -23.69
CA THR A 229 17.25 -17.01 -25.05
C THR A 229 18.63 -17.24 -25.69
N THR A 230 19.72 -16.84 -25.02
CA THR A 230 21.09 -17.08 -25.53
C THR A 230 21.50 -18.55 -25.39
N ARG A 231 20.79 -19.32 -24.55
CA ARG A 231 21.00 -20.75 -24.36
C ARG A 231 19.94 -21.59 -25.07
N GLN A 232 20.42 -22.49 -25.92
CA GLN A 232 19.61 -23.38 -26.77
C GLN A 232 18.93 -24.53 -26.00
N ASP A 233 19.31 -24.76 -24.73
CA ASP A 233 18.75 -25.77 -23.84
C ASP A 233 17.70 -25.16 -22.89
N SER A 234 16.67 -24.54 -23.46
CA SER A 234 15.56 -23.96 -22.70
C SER A 234 14.68 -25.08 -22.14
N THR A 235 15.04 -25.64 -20.99
CA THR A 235 14.15 -26.52 -20.22
C THR A 235 12.97 -25.72 -19.69
N ALA A 236 11.85 -26.39 -19.41
CA ALA A 236 10.71 -25.75 -18.77
C ALA A 236 11.14 -25.16 -17.41
N HIS A 237 10.97 -23.85 -17.24
CA HIS A 237 11.32 -23.16 -16.00
C HIS A 237 10.38 -23.59 -14.87
N GLN A 238 10.89 -24.31 -13.88
CA GLN A 238 10.21 -24.45 -12.59
C GLN A 238 10.80 -23.40 -11.65
N ILE A 239 9.96 -22.42 -11.28
CA ILE A 239 10.30 -21.38 -10.33
C ILE A 239 9.44 -21.60 -9.11
N ASP A 240 10.07 -21.95 -8.00
CA ASP A 240 9.38 -22.18 -6.74
C ASP A 240 9.00 -20.86 -6.06
N ARG A 241 9.80 -19.80 -6.29
CA ARG A 241 9.60 -18.47 -5.69
C ARG A 241 10.17 -17.37 -6.60
N PHE A 242 9.44 -16.26 -6.67
CA PHE A 242 9.87 -15.02 -7.32
C PHE A 242 9.48 -13.86 -6.40
N GLY A 243 10.46 -13.10 -5.92
CA GLY A 243 10.28 -12.17 -4.81
C GLY A 243 11.57 -11.62 -4.25
N MET A 244 11.48 -10.97 -3.10
CA MET A 244 12.60 -10.48 -2.32
C MET A 244 12.60 -11.07 -0.91
N ASP A 245 13.78 -11.18 -0.34
CA ASP A 245 14.00 -11.44 1.07
C ASP A 245 14.55 -10.21 1.76
N TRP A 246 14.02 -9.92 2.95
CA TRP A 246 14.41 -8.77 3.75
C TRP A 246 14.60 -9.20 5.21
N ILE A 247 15.80 -9.02 5.75
CA ILE A 247 16.03 -9.23 7.19
C ILE A 247 15.65 -7.97 7.98
N LEU A 248 14.54 -8.06 8.71
CA LEU A 248 14.01 -6.97 9.50
C LEU A 248 14.83 -6.73 10.77
N PRO A 249 14.96 -5.47 11.23
CA PRO A 249 15.52 -5.16 12.55
C PRO A 249 14.65 -5.76 13.67
N PRO A 250 15.22 -6.00 14.87
CA PRO A 250 14.43 -6.29 16.06
C PRO A 250 13.44 -5.16 16.37
N GLY A 251 12.30 -5.49 16.98
CA GLY A 251 11.41 -4.49 17.58
C GLY A 251 10.26 -3.92 16.73
N PRO A 252 9.56 -4.69 15.88
CA PRO A 252 8.25 -4.25 15.42
C PRO A 252 7.17 -4.47 16.48
N ASP A 253 6.43 -3.42 16.79
CA ASP A 253 5.40 -3.43 17.83
C ASP A 253 3.97 -3.50 17.25
N SER A 254 3.81 -3.16 15.98
CA SER A 254 2.53 -3.20 15.28
C SER A 254 2.71 -3.42 13.78
N ILE A 255 1.77 -4.16 13.21
CA ILE A 255 1.66 -4.44 11.78
C ILE A 255 0.25 -4.06 11.34
N ALA A 256 0.13 -3.44 10.17
CA ALA A 256 -1.14 -3.20 9.51
C ALA A 256 -1.02 -3.56 8.03
N TRP A 257 -2.08 -4.03 7.41
CA TRP A 257 -2.07 -4.27 5.96
C TRP A 257 -3.46 -4.19 5.35
N TYR A 258 -3.49 -3.94 4.05
CA TYR A 258 -4.68 -4.09 3.21
C TYR A 258 -4.49 -5.26 2.26
N GLY A 259 -5.24 -6.33 2.48
CA GLY A 259 -5.08 -7.60 1.76
C GLY A 259 -6.00 -8.68 2.30
N LEU A 260 -5.66 -9.94 2.02
CA LEU A 260 -6.31 -11.13 2.57
C LEU A 260 -5.36 -11.82 3.56
N THR A 261 -5.93 -12.55 4.51
CA THR A 261 -5.19 -13.51 5.32
C THR A 261 -5.05 -14.83 4.57
N ALA A 262 -3.93 -15.54 4.72
CA ALA A 262 -3.72 -16.79 3.98
C ALA A 262 -4.74 -17.89 4.35
N ASP A 263 -5.32 -17.84 5.55
CA ASP A 263 -6.33 -18.78 6.05
C ASP A 263 -7.75 -18.48 5.56
N ASN A 264 -8.03 -17.25 5.11
CA ASN A 264 -9.34 -16.83 4.62
C ASN A 264 -9.25 -16.05 3.31
N GLN A 265 -9.18 -16.79 2.21
CA GLN A 265 -9.12 -16.25 0.84
C GLN A 265 -10.49 -16.19 0.14
N ASP A 266 -11.56 -16.56 0.86
CA ASP A 266 -12.94 -16.60 0.35
C ASP A 266 -13.69 -15.25 0.57
N THR A 267 -12.97 -14.12 0.59
CA THR A 267 -13.49 -12.77 0.87
C THR A 267 -12.80 -11.71 0.00
N ILE A 268 -13.35 -10.48 -0.01
CA ILE A 268 -12.63 -9.32 -0.56
C ILE A 268 -11.55 -8.82 0.42
N PRO A 269 -10.52 -8.11 -0.08
CA PRO A 269 -9.49 -7.50 0.74
C PRO A 269 -10.07 -6.55 1.80
N SER A 270 -9.49 -6.58 3.00
CA SER A 270 -9.84 -5.73 4.13
C SER A 270 -8.59 -5.17 4.81
N ILE A 271 -8.77 -4.15 5.65
CA ILE A 271 -7.70 -3.61 6.47
C ILE A 271 -7.62 -4.44 7.75
N HIS A 272 -6.41 -4.86 8.10
CA HIS A 272 -6.11 -5.61 9.32
C HIS A 272 -5.09 -4.85 10.16
N TYR A 273 -5.17 -5.03 11.47
CA TYR A 273 -4.25 -4.48 12.45
C TYR A 273 -3.87 -5.59 13.42
N GLU A 274 -2.57 -5.78 13.61
CA GLU A 274 -2.04 -6.74 14.56
C GLU A 274 -0.96 -6.09 15.43
N HIS A 275 -0.99 -6.41 16.71
CA HIS A 275 0.12 -6.17 17.61
C HIS A 275 0.81 -7.52 17.79
N PRO A 276 1.92 -7.81 17.06
CA PRO A 276 2.64 -9.05 17.27
C PRO A 276 3.14 -9.05 18.72
N PHE A 277 2.42 -9.76 19.60
CA PHE A 277 2.75 -9.88 21.03
C PHE A 277 4.23 -10.26 21.19
N PRO A 278 4.92 -9.82 22.26
CA PRO A 278 6.11 -10.52 22.69
C PRO A 278 5.64 -11.91 23.13
N ALA A 279 5.80 -12.92 22.28
CA ALA A 279 5.75 -14.30 22.73
C ALA A 279 6.78 -14.38 23.86
N SER A 280 6.29 -14.60 25.07
CA SER A 280 7.09 -14.75 26.28
C SER A 280 8.44 -15.41 25.99
N GLY A 281 9.49 -14.61 25.95
CA GLY A 281 10.88 -15.02 26.14
C GLY A 281 11.60 -15.81 25.06
N GLN A 282 11.00 -16.44 24.04
CA GLN A 282 11.77 -17.20 23.04
C GLN A 282 11.07 -17.30 21.68
N GLY A 283 11.39 -16.38 20.76
CA GLY A 283 11.10 -16.56 19.34
C GLY A 283 11.04 -15.25 18.55
N PRO A 284 11.51 -15.23 17.29
CA PRO A 284 11.32 -14.08 16.40
C PRO A 284 9.84 -13.78 16.13
N HIS A 285 9.49 -12.51 15.92
CA HIS A 285 8.13 -12.07 15.62
C HIS A 285 7.58 -12.78 14.36
N THR A 286 6.50 -13.54 14.50
CA THR A 286 5.85 -14.18 13.35
C THR A 286 4.86 -13.21 12.73
N ILE A 287 5.17 -12.72 11.53
CA ILE A 287 4.25 -11.97 10.67
C ILE A 287 3.22 -12.97 10.13
N PRO A 288 1.90 -12.71 10.27
CA PRO A 288 0.89 -13.56 9.68
C PRO A 288 1.08 -13.60 8.15
N PRO A 289 0.98 -14.78 7.51
CA PRO A 289 1.05 -14.85 6.06
C PRO A 289 -0.14 -14.09 5.44
N THR A 290 0.17 -13.06 4.67
CA THR A 290 -0.78 -12.25 3.92
C THR A 290 -0.71 -12.58 2.44
N VAL A 291 -1.83 -12.49 1.74
CA VAL A 291 -1.91 -12.69 0.29
C VAL A 291 -2.76 -11.61 -0.36
N MET A 292 -2.51 -11.36 -1.63
CA MET A 292 -3.13 -10.27 -2.37
C MET A 292 -2.99 -8.91 -1.68
N THR A 293 -1.82 -8.64 -1.13
CA THR A 293 -1.56 -7.47 -0.31
C THR A 293 -1.27 -6.25 -1.19
N ARG A 294 -1.99 -5.14 -0.94
CA ARG A 294 -1.80 -3.85 -1.63
C ARG A 294 -0.79 -2.98 -0.90
N TRP A 295 -0.91 -2.93 0.42
CA TRP A 295 0.10 -2.31 1.27
C TRP A 295 0.23 -3.07 2.58
N TRP A 296 1.42 -3.02 3.16
CA TRP A 296 1.76 -3.63 4.44
C TRP A 296 2.70 -2.68 5.17
N ALA A 297 2.40 -2.36 6.42
CA ALA A 297 3.14 -1.42 7.22
C ALA A 297 3.56 -2.07 8.53
N ILE A 298 4.76 -1.73 8.97
CA ILE A 298 5.33 -2.14 10.23
C ILE A 298 5.79 -0.90 10.98
N VAL A 299 5.38 -0.77 12.23
CA VAL A 299 5.62 0.42 13.05
C VAL A 299 6.02 -0.01 14.47
N GLY A 300 7.13 0.55 14.94
CA GLY A 300 7.61 0.42 16.32
C GLY A 300 6.85 1.33 17.30
N SER A 301 7.09 1.14 18.58
CA SER A 301 6.45 1.87 19.69
C SER A 301 6.80 3.36 19.71
N ASP A 302 7.90 3.75 19.07
CA ASP A 302 8.29 5.13 18.84
C ASP A 302 7.53 5.79 17.66
N GLY A 303 6.65 5.05 16.99
CA GLY A 303 5.88 5.50 15.85
C GLY A 303 6.66 5.55 14.54
N LYS A 304 7.92 5.07 14.51
CA LYS A 304 8.72 4.95 13.30
C LYS A 304 8.53 3.57 12.67
N GLY A 305 8.75 3.49 11.37
CA GLY A 305 8.59 2.23 10.66
C GLY A 305 8.79 2.36 9.17
N PHE A 306 8.17 1.46 8.42
CA PHE A 306 8.05 1.61 6.96
C PHE A 306 6.78 0.95 6.44
N GLN A 307 6.34 1.42 5.28
CA GLN A 307 5.26 0.81 4.51
C GLN A 307 5.82 0.25 3.19
N LEU A 308 5.43 -0.97 2.88
CA LEU A 308 5.51 -1.57 1.56
C LEU A 308 4.20 -1.30 0.82
N THR A 309 4.27 -0.80 -0.40
CA THR A 309 3.12 -0.58 -1.28
C THR A 309 3.37 -1.30 -2.60
N ALA A 310 2.47 -2.21 -2.94
CA ALA A 310 2.55 -3.03 -4.14
C ALA A 310 2.16 -2.26 -5.40
N ASP A 311 2.83 -2.56 -6.51
CA ASP A 311 2.39 -2.15 -7.85
C ASP A 311 1.08 -2.82 -8.29
N SER A 312 0.78 -3.97 -7.69
CA SER A 312 -0.29 -4.87 -8.07
C SER A 312 -0.95 -5.49 -6.83
N ASN A 313 -1.98 -6.30 -7.05
CA ASN A 313 -2.68 -7.00 -5.99
C ASN A 313 -2.17 -8.42 -5.76
N PHE A 314 -0.91 -8.71 -6.12
CA PHE A 314 -0.37 -10.06 -6.06
C PHE A 314 0.69 -10.26 -4.99
N LEU A 315 1.03 -9.26 -4.17
CA LEU A 315 2.03 -9.51 -3.12
C LEU A 315 1.52 -10.50 -2.08
N ARG A 316 2.42 -11.40 -1.71
CA ARG A 316 2.33 -12.30 -0.57
C ARG A 316 3.46 -11.94 0.38
N LEU A 317 3.14 -11.76 1.65
CA LEU A 317 4.14 -11.47 2.68
C LEU A 317 4.03 -12.48 3.83
N TYR A 318 5.15 -13.00 4.30
CA TYR A 318 5.22 -13.88 5.47
C TYR A 318 6.63 -13.81 6.06
N SER A 319 6.83 -14.34 7.28
CA SER A 319 8.15 -14.34 7.91
C SER A 319 8.64 -15.73 8.28
N THR A 320 9.94 -15.96 8.13
CA THR A 320 10.66 -17.06 8.78
C THR A 320 11.71 -16.47 9.71
N GLY A 321 11.37 -16.41 10.98
CA GLY A 321 12.16 -15.66 11.94
C GLY A 321 12.20 -14.16 11.67
N ALA A 322 13.38 -13.55 11.68
CA ALA A 322 13.53 -12.11 11.36
C ALA A 322 13.45 -11.82 9.85
N GLN A 323 13.45 -12.84 9.01
CA GLN A 323 13.38 -12.70 7.57
C GLN A 323 11.94 -12.54 7.12
N LEU A 324 11.63 -11.40 6.52
CA LEU A 324 10.41 -11.14 5.77
C LEU A 324 10.59 -11.59 4.32
N HIS A 325 9.64 -12.35 3.84
CA HIS A 325 9.53 -12.83 2.47
C HIS A 325 8.49 -11.99 1.73
N ILE A 326 8.85 -11.41 0.58
CA ILE A 326 8.01 -10.52 -0.23
C ILE A 326 7.87 -11.11 -1.63
N ASP A 327 6.81 -11.86 -1.87
CA ASP A 327 6.68 -12.69 -3.06
C ASP A 327 5.54 -12.25 -3.95
N ALA A 328 5.70 -12.46 -5.25
CA ALA A 328 4.55 -12.51 -6.14
C ALA A 328 3.77 -13.82 -5.89
N SER A 329 2.49 -13.71 -5.52
CA SER A 329 1.58 -14.85 -5.31
C SER A 329 1.38 -15.63 -6.62
N PRO A 330 1.28 -16.96 -6.59
CA PRO A 330 2.01 -17.84 -7.49
C PRO A 330 1.36 -18.05 -8.86
N PHE A 331 2.19 -18.42 -9.84
CA PHE A 331 1.84 -19.39 -10.86
C PHE A 331 2.91 -20.49 -10.93
N PRO A 332 2.59 -21.77 -10.69
CA PRO A 332 3.34 -22.86 -11.28
C PRO A 332 2.77 -23.05 -12.69
N ARG A 333 3.23 -22.25 -13.64
CA ARG A 333 3.02 -22.57 -15.05
C ARG A 333 4.37 -22.56 -15.74
N PRO A 334 4.90 -23.71 -16.18
CA PRO A 334 5.95 -23.69 -17.17
C PRO A 334 5.37 -23.01 -18.43
N SER A 335 5.87 -21.82 -18.75
CA SER A 335 5.50 -21.06 -19.95
C SER A 335 6.71 -20.97 -20.87
N PRO A 336 6.58 -21.33 -22.16
CA PRO A 336 7.55 -20.93 -23.18
C PRO A 336 7.56 -19.39 -23.26
N GLY A 337 8.72 -18.75 -23.11
CA GLY A 337 8.84 -17.29 -23.10
C GLY A 337 8.41 -16.66 -21.78
N LEU A 338 9.15 -16.97 -20.71
CA LEU A 338 8.89 -16.48 -19.37
C LEU A 338 9.12 -14.95 -19.30
N HIS A 339 8.15 -14.22 -18.75
CA HIS A 339 8.31 -12.82 -18.35
C HIS A 339 7.52 -12.57 -17.06
N TYR A 340 8.22 -12.37 -15.95
CA TYR A 340 7.64 -11.95 -14.68
C TYR A 340 8.09 -10.55 -14.33
N HIS A 341 7.18 -9.78 -13.75
CA HIS A 341 7.46 -8.46 -13.19
C HIS A 341 6.85 -8.37 -11.81
N GLN A 342 7.58 -7.75 -10.88
CA GLN A 342 7.09 -7.39 -9.56
C GLN A 342 7.76 -6.09 -9.14
N ALA A 343 6.96 -5.14 -8.66
CA ALA A 343 7.48 -3.94 -8.02
C ALA A 343 6.79 -3.62 -6.69
N PHE A 344 7.55 -3.02 -5.78
CA PHE A 344 7.01 -2.47 -4.55
C PHE A 344 7.77 -1.22 -4.12
N LYS A 345 7.02 -0.26 -3.58
CA LYS A 345 7.55 0.96 -2.98
C LYS A 345 7.69 0.77 -1.47
N VAL A 346 8.87 1.05 -0.95
CA VAL A 346 9.16 1.26 0.47
C VAL A 346 9.04 2.74 0.78
N THR A 347 8.26 3.08 1.80
CA THR A 347 8.14 4.45 2.33
C THR A 347 8.45 4.45 3.82
N PRO A 348 9.53 5.11 4.28
CA PRO A 348 9.77 5.30 5.71
C PRO A 348 8.60 6.02 6.38
N ILE A 349 8.18 5.51 7.54
CA ILE A 349 7.15 6.11 8.38
C ILE A 349 7.86 6.87 9.49
N THR A 350 7.52 8.14 9.64
CA THR A 350 7.96 8.98 10.77
C THR A 350 6.75 9.42 11.58
N PRO A 351 6.86 9.52 12.91
CA PRO A 351 5.79 10.08 13.72
C PRO A 351 5.53 11.53 13.27
N ALA A 352 4.26 11.93 13.28
CA ALA A 352 3.90 13.32 13.02
C ALA A 352 4.69 14.23 13.98
N PRO A 353 5.20 15.39 13.49
CA PRO A 353 5.87 16.33 14.38
C PRO A 353 4.92 16.68 15.54
N PRO A 354 5.41 16.78 16.78
CA PRO A 354 4.57 17.13 17.91
C PRO A 354 3.81 18.42 17.57
N PRO A 355 2.52 18.53 17.92
CA PRO A 355 1.76 19.74 17.65
C PRO A 355 2.54 20.93 18.22
N ALA A 356 2.80 21.93 17.38
CA ALA A 356 3.54 23.12 17.77
C ALA A 356 2.96 23.62 19.09
N THR A 357 3.77 23.64 20.15
CA THR A 357 3.33 24.15 21.45
C THR A 357 2.84 25.58 21.22
N PRO A 358 1.59 25.92 21.55
CA PRO A 358 1.10 27.27 21.33
C PRO A 358 2.05 28.21 22.07
N THR A 359 2.66 29.11 21.33
CA THR A 359 3.55 30.13 21.88
C THR A 359 2.68 30.96 22.81
N ILE A 360 2.83 30.74 24.12
CA ILE A 360 2.19 31.59 25.12
C ILE A 360 2.87 32.95 24.98
N HIS A 361 2.26 33.86 24.22
CA HIS A 361 2.67 35.25 24.23
C HIS A 361 2.54 35.72 25.69
N PRO A 362 3.62 36.23 26.31
CA PRO A 362 3.52 36.80 27.63
C PRO A 362 2.48 37.93 27.57
N THR A 363 1.47 37.83 28.42
CA THR A 363 0.43 38.86 28.56
C THR A 363 1.12 40.20 28.82
N PRO A 364 0.80 41.26 28.06
CA PRO A 364 1.42 42.56 28.29
C PRO A 364 1.11 43.00 29.71
N THR A 365 2.16 43.23 30.51
CA THR A 365 2.05 43.75 31.86
C THR A 365 1.38 45.12 31.78
N ILE A 366 0.14 45.21 32.27
CA ILE A 366 -0.57 46.49 32.37
C ILE A 366 0.20 47.36 33.35
N ARG A 367 0.90 48.36 32.81
CA ARG A 367 1.56 49.41 33.59
C ARG A 367 0.46 50.30 34.21
N PRO A 368 0.42 50.52 35.53
CA PRO A 368 -0.57 51.41 36.12
C PRO A 368 -0.36 52.83 35.60
N ALA A 369 -1.47 53.47 35.22
CA ALA A 369 -1.52 54.80 34.63
C ALA A 369 -0.97 55.86 35.60
N ALA A 370 -0.06 56.70 35.11
CA ALA A 370 0.43 57.87 35.82
C ALA A 370 -0.70 58.91 35.94
N THR A 371 -0.96 59.36 37.16
CA THR A 371 -1.88 60.45 37.48
C THR A 371 -1.32 61.78 36.98
N HIS A 372 -2.02 62.44 36.07
CA HIS A 372 -1.72 63.81 35.64
C HIS A 372 -2.20 64.85 36.67
N PRO A 373 -1.43 65.93 36.91
CA PRO A 373 -1.84 67.03 37.78
C PRO A 373 -2.77 68.04 37.08
N THR A 374 -3.64 68.62 37.90
CA THR A 374 -4.77 69.52 37.63
C THR A 374 -4.36 70.82 36.91
N ALA A 375 -5.06 71.18 35.82
CA ALA A 375 -4.88 72.44 35.10
C ALA A 375 -5.74 73.56 35.68
N ALA A 376 -5.11 74.72 35.91
CA ALA A 376 -5.72 75.96 36.39
C ALA A 376 -6.58 76.64 35.30
N HIS A 377 -7.65 77.31 35.75
CA HIS A 377 -8.63 78.04 34.93
C HIS A 377 -8.07 79.36 34.36
N PRO A 378 -8.50 79.79 33.15
CA PRO A 378 -8.04 81.01 32.51
C PRO A 378 -8.80 82.26 32.98
N ALA A 379 -8.07 83.36 33.17
CA ALA A 379 -8.61 84.69 33.47
C ALA A 379 -9.11 85.41 32.20
N ALA A 380 -10.28 86.04 32.28
CA ALA A 380 -10.89 86.87 31.24
C ALA A 380 -10.39 88.34 31.31
N PRO A 381 -10.41 89.10 30.19
CA PRO A 381 -9.80 90.43 30.11
C PRO A 381 -10.72 91.61 30.49
N LYS A 382 -10.04 92.71 30.83
CA LYS A 382 -10.42 94.02 31.36
C LYS A 382 -11.61 94.74 30.68
N LYS A 383 -12.33 95.55 31.48
CA LYS A 383 -12.92 96.83 31.05
C LYS A 383 -12.64 97.95 32.07
N ASN A 384 -12.34 99.11 31.50
CA ASN A 384 -11.85 100.36 32.10
C ASN A 384 -12.90 101.11 32.94
N ALA A 385 -12.44 101.90 33.91
CA ALA A 385 -12.60 103.37 33.95
C ALA A 385 -12.03 103.97 35.26
N HIS A 386 -11.08 104.90 35.12
CA HIS A 386 -10.80 106.01 36.05
C HIS A 386 -11.92 107.08 35.91
N PRO A 387 -12.06 108.09 36.80
CA PRO A 387 -11.14 108.59 37.84
C PRO A 387 -11.50 108.19 39.26
#